data_AF-A0A914JY18-F1
#
_entry.id   AF-A0A914JY18-F1
#
_cell.length_a   1.000
_cell.length_b   1.000
_cell.length_c   1.000
_cell.angle_alpha   90.00
_cell.angle_beta   90.00
_cell.angle_gamma   90.00
#
_symmetry.space_group_name_H-M   'P 1'
#
loop_
_entity.id
_entity.type
_entity.pdbx_description
1 polymer ?
#
loop_
_entity_poly.entity_id
_entity_poly.type
_entity_poly.pdbx_seq_one_letter_code
_entity_poly.pdbx_strand_id
1 'polypeptide(L)'
;ETLEGECQTVYIIDNSEDEETKAFNVTKSIDFRHCKKTPIIRYGPRPEKSNSETKQREIEEQQMDRSTVFRYQLVGSPENYGIGRVEIVSQYVYKVLNAETEQALNSVVLGELVFETMEKKSSKAPQTLFQSKEESLMYSTEWDKLQKRFFYFGDEEFTQKNSPFAKIHNKVQMIQELLQQLSRATADKINGIETETTLKMQQLVELVRMCSVKDLNKIHSEIQESEIQNGLLIDALAVAGTRNTIHFLIKEIRGQKMSAAKSVQVFQQLSGLPAPSTKQIDMVLDLCKSELVQDSVALSQSCWLTAGSMIGEICRENARDSVEDSEEQCTRHQKETFHKILMAQFRNAKTPFEKVIALKAIGNA
;
A
#
# COMPACT_ATOMS: atom_id res chain seq x y z
N GLU A 1 -22.37 -5.28 12.50
CA GLU A 1 -21.42 -4.83 11.45
C GLU A 1 -21.44 -3.31 11.38
N THR A 2 -20.30 -2.67 11.14
CA THR A 2 -20.16 -1.22 10.95
C THR A 2 -19.35 -0.96 9.69
N LEU A 3 -19.25 0.32 9.27
CA LEU A 3 -18.41 0.72 8.15
C LEU A 3 -16.93 0.38 8.36
N GLU A 4 -16.50 0.28 9.62
CA GLU A 4 -15.11 0.04 10.02
C GLU A 4 -14.82 -1.45 10.28
N GLY A 5 -15.83 -2.33 10.19
CA GLY A 5 -15.66 -3.79 10.32
C GLY A 5 -16.75 -4.53 11.09
N GLU A 6 -16.51 -5.82 11.27
CA GLU A 6 -17.28 -6.70 12.16
C GLU A 6 -16.53 -6.79 13.50
N CYS A 7 -16.76 -5.82 14.38
CA CYS A 7 -16.12 -5.73 15.70
C CYS A 7 -17.14 -5.80 16.83
N GLN A 8 -16.68 -6.17 18.02
CA GLN A 8 -17.51 -6.12 19.23
C GLN A 8 -17.92 -4.67 19.52
N THR A 9 -19.17 -4.47 19.90
CA THR A 9 -19.72 -3.15 20.21
C THR A 9 -20.38 -3.16 21.58
N VAL A 10 -20.18 -2.10 22.36
CA VAL A 10 -20.78 -1.92 23.68
C VAL A 10 -21.80 -0.79 23.60
N TYR A 11 -22.95 -0.99 24.24
CA TYR A 11 -24.02 -0.01 24.34
C TYR A 11 -24.24 0.35 25.81
N ILE A 12 -24.30 1.65 26.10
CA ILE A 12 -24.68 2.21 27.38
C ILE A 12 -25.94 3.01 27.14
N ILE A 13 -27.03 2.60 27.79
CA ILE A 13 -28.34 3.25 27.68
C ILE A 13 -28.56 4.02 28.97
N ASP A 14 -28.72 5.33 28.84
CA ASP A 14 -29.09 6.22 29.94
C ASP A 14 -30.60 6.40 29.91
N ASN A 15 -31.28 5.80 30.90
CA ASN A 15 -32.72 5.84 31.05
C ASN A 15 -33.21 7.10 31.80
N SER A 16 -32.38 8.13 31.93
CA SER A 16 -32.86 9.46 32.33
C SER A 16 -33.74 10.02 31.20
N GLU A 17 -35.01 9.67 31.25
CA GLU A 17 -36.02 10.19 30.32
C GLU A 17 -36.23 11.68 30.61
N ASP A 18 -36.08 12.49 29.57
CA ASP A 18 -36.58 13.85 29.59
C ASP A 18 -38.11 13.80 29.51
N GLU A 19 -38.80 14.16 30.60
CA GLU A 19 -40.25 14.08 30.72
C GLU A 19 -40.99 14.93 29.66
N GLU A 20 -40.37 16.00 29.14
CA GLU A 20 -40.98 16.86 28.12
C GLU A 20 -40.87 16.28 26.71
N THR A 21 -39.73 15.68 26.37
CA THR A 21 -39.42 15.24 24.99
C THR A 21 -39.51 13.72 24.80
N LYS A 22 -39.65 12.94 25.88
CA LYS A 22 -39.46 11.48 25.89
C LYS A 22 -38.18 11.07 25.19
N ALA A 23 -37.12 11.86 25.39
CA ALA A 23 -35.81 11.57 24.85
C ALA A 23 -34.98 10.76 25.85
N PHE A 24 -34.17 9.85 25.32
CA PHE A 24 -33.20 9.09 26.10
C PHE A 24 -31.88 8.98 25.33
N ASN A 25 -30.77 8.84 26.06
CA ASN A 25 -29.44 8.86 25.46
C ASN A 25 -28.86 7.46 25.36
N VAL A 26 -28.25 7.16 24.22
CA VAL A 26 -27.55 5.90 24.00
C VAL A 26 -26.13 6.20 23.54
N THR A 27 -25.15 5.69 24.26
CA THR A 27 -23.75 5.70 23.83
C THR A 27 -23.39 4.33 23.29
N LYS A 28 -22.92 4.28 22.04
CA LYS A 28 -22.37 3.07 21.42
C LYS A 28 -20.87 3.26 21.23
N SER A 29 -20.06 2.30 21.65
CA SER A 29 -18.62 2.26 21.37
C SER A 29 -18.24 1.00 20.58
N ILE A 30 -17.22 1.12 19.74
CA ILE A 30 -16.65 0.00 18.97
C ILE A 30 -15.32 -0.41 19.61
N ASP A 31 -15.20 -1.69 19.95
CA ASP A 31 -13.96 -2.28 20.43
C ASP A 31 -13.16 -2.88 19.26
N PHE A 32 -12.17 -2.12 18.81
CA PHE A 32 -11.31 -2.50 17.69
C PHE A 32 -10.28 -3.59 18.01
N ARG A 33 -10.14 -4.00 19.27
CA ARG A 33 -9.29 -5.13 19.68
C ARG A 33 -9.99 -6.47 19.44
N HIS A 34 -11.31 -6.45 19.35
CA HIS A 34 -12.13 -7.64 19.16
C HIS A 34 -12.90 -7.57 17.84
N CYS A 35 -12.14 -7.56 16.74
CA CYS A 35 -12.68 -7.60 15.38
C CYS A 35 -12.53 -8.98 14.73
N LYS A 36 -13.62 -9.46 14.12
CA LYS A 36 -13.63 -10.64 13.26
C LYS A 36 -13.19 -10.30 11.84
N LYS A 37 -13.59 -9.13 11.32
CA LYS A 37 -13.21 -8.64 9.99
C LYS A 37 -13.01 -7.12 10.02
N THR A 38 -11.97 -6.62 9.33
CA THR A 38 -11.71 -5.19 9.14
C THR A 38 -11.40 -4.88 7.66
N PRO A 39 -11.82 -3.73 7.13
CA PRO A 39 -11.58 -3.34 5.74
C PRO A 39 -10.20 -2.65 5.60
N ILE A 40 -9.12 -3.32 6.01
CA ILE A 40 -7.77 -2.75 5.97
C ILE A 40 -6.96 -3.38 4.84
N ILE A 41 -6.41 -2.54 3.97
CA ILE A 41 -5.42 -2.93 2.95
C ILE A 41 -4.03 -2.53 3.45
N ARG A 42 -3.05 -3.43 3.31
CA ARG A 42 -1.66 -3.17 3.66
C ARG A 42 -0.77 -3.14 2.42
N TYR A 43 0.16 -2.19 2.44
CA TYR A 43 1.23 -2.00 1.46
C TYR A 43 2.58 -2.03 2.19
N GLY A 44 3.63 -2.39 1.45
CA GLY A 44 5.01 -2.34 1.93
C GLY A 44 5.46 -3.54 2.76
N PRO A 45 6.71 -3.51 3.23
CA PRO A 45 7.33 -4.60 3.96
C PRO A 45 6.62 -4.85 5.29
N ARG A 46 6.36 -6.11 5.59
CA ARG A 46 5.73 -6.53 6.85
C ARG A 46 6.80 -6.56 7.95
N PRO A 47 6.50 -6.06 9.17
CA PRO A 47 7.45 -6.12 10.27
C PRO A 47 7.85 -7.58 10.58
N GLU A 48 9.12 -7.78 10.92
CA GLU A 48 9.62 -9.09 11.38
C GLU A 48 8.99 -9.46 12.71
N LYS A 49 8.76 -10.76 12.93
CA LYS A 49 8.41 -11.26 14.26
C LYS A 49 9.60 -11.08 15.19
N SER A 50 9.39 -10.49 16.37
CA SER A 50 10.28 -10.79 17.51
C SER A 50 10.08 -12.24 17.89
N ASN A 51 11.16 -12.96 18.23
CA ASN A 51 11.14 -14.34 18.71
C ASN A 51 10.46 -14.54 20.09
N SER A 52 9.73 -13.54 20.58
CA SER A 52 8.83 -13.69 21.73
C SER A 52 7.49 -14.22 21.25
N GLU A 53 6.79 -14.98 22.10
CA GLU A 53 5.44 -15.55 21.87
C GLU A 53 4.33 -14.49 21.64
N THR A 54 4.71 -13.26 21.28
CA THR A 54 3.85 -12.14 20.98
C THR A 54 3.28 -12.36 19.58
N LYS A 55 1.98 -12.65 19.48
CA LYS A 55 1.32 -12.88 18.19
C LYS A 55 1.44 -11.59 17.37
N GLN A 56 1.67 -11.69 16.05
CA GLN A 56 1.79 -10.53 15.15
C GLN A 56 0.66 -9.50 15.31
N ARG A 57 -0.57 -9.97 15.62
CA ARG A 57 -1.72 -9.13 16.01
C ARG A 57 -1.40 -8.16 17.14
N GLU A 58 -0.66 -8.59 18.15
CA GLU A 58 -0.30 -7.77 19.31
C GLU A 58 0.70 -6.67 18.94
N ILE A 59 1.64 -6.89 18.01
CA ILE A 59 2.61 -5.86 17.56
C ILE A 59 1.92 -4.81 16.68
N GLU A 60 0.97 -5.23 15.84
CA GLU A 60 0.25 -4.35 14.89
C GLU A 60 -0.88 -3.56 15.57
N GLU A 61 -1.57 -4.16 16.55
CA GLU A 61 -2.52 -3.46 17.43
C GLU A 61 -1.80 -2.52 18.42
N GLN A 62 -0.51 -2.74 18.72
CA GLN A 62 0.27 -1.83 19.57
C GLN A 62 0.64 -0.52 18.87
N GLN A 63 0.76 -0.49 17.54
CA GLN A 63 1.15 0.71 16.79
C GLN A 63 -0.02 1.63 16.45
N MET A 64 -1.26 1.14 16.39
CA MET A 64 -2.42 1.96 16.06
C MET A 64 -3.59 1.70 17.02
N ASP A 65 -3.85 2.65 17.91
CA ASP A 65 -5.06 2.65 18.72
C ASP A 65 -6.21 3.29 17.94
N ARG A 66 -7.38 2.66 18.01
CA ARG A 66 -8.61 3.11 17.35
C ARG A 66 -9.73 3.12 18.36
N SER A 67 -10.57 4.16 18.31
CA SER A 67 -11.76 4.27 19.13
C SER A 67 -12.83 5.03 18.37
N THR A 68 -14.03 4.47 18.30
CA THR A 68 -15.19 5.12 17.68
C THR A 68 -16.35 5.08 18.66
N VAL A 69 -16.89 6.25 18.95
CA VAL A 69 -18.01 6.44 19.87
C VAL A 69 -19.11 7.20 19.15
N PHE A 70 -20.33 6.68 19.27
CA PHE A 70 -21.56 7.31 18.81
C PHE A 70 -22.37 7.71 20.04
N ARG A 71 -22.87 8.94 20.05
CA ARG A 71 -23.83 9.42 21.04
C ARG A 71 -25.14 9.69 20.33
N TYR A 72 -26.15 8.90 20.64
CA TYR A 72 -27.49 9.03 20.10
C TYR A 72 -28.38 9.72 21.13
N GLN A 73 -29.10 10.73 20.68
CA GLN A 73 -30.29 11.22 21.34
C GLN A 73 -31.49 10.61 20.60
N LEU A 74 -32.15 9.66 21.26
CA LEU A 74 -33.31 8.96 20.72
C LEU A 74 -34.58 9.57 21.29
N VAL A 75 -35.65 9.60 20.50
CA VAL A 75 -36.95 10.15 20.90
C VAL A 75 -38.01 9.05 20.79
N GLY A 76 -38.80 8.86 21.85
CA GLY A 76 -39.87 7.86 21.88
C GLY A 76 -39.66 6.82 22.95
N SER A 77 -39.70 5.54 22.58
CA SER A 77 -39.58 4.40 23.50
C SER A 77 -38.51 3.41 23.04
N PRO A 78 -37.95 2.57 23.92
CA PRO A 78 -36.94 1.58 23.53
C PRO A 78 -37.39 0.62 22.42
N GLU A 79 -38.69 0.33 22.32
CA GLU A 79 -39.26 -0.55 21.29
C GLU A 79 -39.63 0.20 19.99
N ASN A 80 -39.84 1.51 20.07
CA ASN A 80 -40.18 2.36 18.95
C ASN A 80 -39.61 3.75 19.17
N TYR A 81 -38.44 4.00 18.56
CA TYR A 81 -37.68 5.23 18.71
C TYR A 81 -37.35 5.85 17.35
N GLY A 82 -37.34 7.18 17.32
CA GLY A 82 -36.72 7.98 16.28
C GLY A 82 -35.31 8.41 16.68
N ILE A 83 -34.45 8.61 15.70
CA ILE A 83 -33.14 9.22 15.92
C ILE A 83 -33.32 10.74 15.83
N GLY A 84 -33.19 11.43 16.96
CA GLY A 84 -33.25 12.90 17.01
C GLY A 84 -31.91 13.53 16.67
N ARG A 85 -30.83 13.05 17.30
CA ARG A 85 -29.47 13.54 17.04
C ARG A 85 -28.45 12.41 17.18
N VAL A 86 -27.39 12.46 16.39
CA VAL A 86 -26.23 11.57 16.50
C VAL A 86 -24.97 12.40 16.42
N GLU A 87 -24.08 12.21 17.38
CA GLU A 87 -22.70 12.68 17.31
C GLU A 87 -21.77 11.47 17.20
N ILE A 88 -20.78 11.57 16.32
CA ILE A 88 -19.80 10.52 16.06
C ILE A 88 -18.42 11.12 16.29
N VAL A 89 -17.62 10.44 17.11
CA VAL A 89 -16.21 10.76 17.30
C VAL A 89 -15.41 9.50 17.06
N SER A 90 -14.60 9.51 16.01
CA SER A 90 -13.66 8.43 15.70
C SER A 90 -12.25 8.96 15.83
N GLN A 91 -11.40 8.27 16.59
CA GLN A 91 -10.02 8.65 16.85
C GLN A 91 -9.09 7.51 16.44
N TYR A 92 -8.04 7.87 15.71
CA TYR A 92 -7.00 6.99 15.23
C TYR A 92 -5.65 7.56 15.68
N VAL A 93 -4.96 6.82 16.55
CA VAL A 93 -3.68 7.22 17.15
C VAL A 93 -2.61 6.27 16.67
N TYR A 94 -1.72 6.75 15.80
CA TYR A 94 -0.56 5.99 15.35
C TYR A 94 0.65 6.34 16.21
N LYS A 95 1.16 5.34 16.93
CA LYS A 95 2.32 5.44 17.81
C LYS A 95 3.58 5.18 17.00
N VAL A 96 4.36 6.23 16.75
CA VAL A 96 5.72 6.09 16.22
C VAL A 96 6.61 5.50 17.33
N LEU A 97 7.66 4.76 16.96
CA LEU A 97 8.54 3.96 17.84
C LEU A 97 9.27 4.80 18.91
N ASN A 98 8.54 5.24 19.94
CA ASN A 98 8.93 5.60 21.30
C ASN A 98 7.76 6.37 21.94
N ALA A 99 6.90 5.66 22.67
CA ALA A 99 5.71 6.22 23.30
C ALA A 99 6.00 7.33 24.34
N GLU A 100 7.26 7.47 24.77
CA GLU A 100 7.69 8.43 25.78
C GLU A 100 8.20 9.77 25.22
N THR A 101 8.65 9.82 23.96
CA THR A 101 9.37 10.99 23.40
C THR A 101 8.83 11.53 22.08
N GLU A 102 8.00 10.79 21.35
CA GLU A 102 7.52 11.22 20.02
C GLU A 102 6.01 11.45 19.99
N GLN A 103 5.60 12.49 19.25
CA GLN A 103 4.20 12.85 19.06
C GLN A 103 3.49 11.74 18.29
N ALA A 104 2.52 11.08 18.91
CA ALA A 104 1.64 10.16 18.19
C ALA A 104 0.89 10.93 17.08
N LEU A 105 0.83 10.35 15.88
CA LEU A 105 0.05 10.91 14.79
C LEU A 105 -1.42 10.63 15.07
N ASN A 106 -2.19 11.70 15.26
CA ASN A 106 -3.60 11.62 15.63
C ASN A 106 -4.49 12.07 14.49
N SER A 107 -5.46 11.24 14.11
CA SER A 107 -6.56 11.61 13.23
C SER A 107 -7.87 11.52 14.01
N VAL A 108 -8.70 12.56 13.89
CA VAL A 108 -10.01 12.64 14.52
C VAL A 108 -11.05 12.93 13.45
N VAL A 109 -12.07 12.08 13.37
CA VAL A 109 -13.23 12.24 12.49
C VAL A 109 -14.43 12.55 13.35
N LEU A 110 -15.07 13.68 13.05
CA LEU A 110 -16.28 14.14 13.72
C LEU A 110 -17.45 14.06 12.73
N GLY A 111 -18.57 13.52 13.17
CA GLY A 111 -19.80 13.49 12.39
C GLY A 111 -20.98 13.92 13.24
N GLU A 112 -21.91 14.65 12.65
CA GLU A 112 -23.16 15.05 13.31
C GLU A 112 -24.34 14.80 12.36
N LEU A 113 -25.40 14.21 12.89
CA LEU A 113 -26.68 14.05 12.22
C LEU A 113 -27.77 14.59 13.14
N VAL A 114 -28.59 15.52 12.64
CA VAL A 114 -29.71 16.09 13.38
C VAL A 114 -30.99 15.90 12.58
N PHE A 115 -32.03 15.43 13.25
CA PHE A 115 -33.38 15.41 12.69
C PHE A 115 -33.92 16.84 12.66
N GLU A 116 -34.13 17.39 11.47
CA GLU A 116 -34.69 18.73 11.31
C GLU A 116 -36.22 18.69 11.23
N THR A 117 -36.76 18.10 10.16
CA THR A 117 -38.21 18.07 9.92
C THR A 117 -38.61 16.83 9.11
N MET A 118 -39.89 16.43 9.23
CA MET A 118 -40.48 15.35 8.44
C MET A 118 -41.47 15.92 7.43
N GLU A 119 -41.19 15.72 6.14
CA GLU A 119 -42.10 16.09 5.06
C GLU A 119 -42.84 14.86 4.51
N LYS A 120 -44.17 14.93 4.38
CA LYS A 120 -44.96 13.89 3.71
C LYS A 120 -44.79 14.00 2.19
N LYS A 121 -43.83 13.26 1.63
CA LYS A 121 -43.73 13.11 0.17
C LYS A 121 -44.75 12.10 -0.37
N SER A 122 -45.73 12.59 -1.13
CA SER A 122 -46.60 11.77 -1.97
C SER A 122 -45.95 11.56 -3.34
N SER A 123 -44.95 10.69 -3.40
CA SER A 123 -44.56 10.06 -4.65
C SER A 123 -43.83 8.77 -4.34
N LYS A 124 -44.10 7.72 -5.13
CA LYS A 124 -43.33 6.49 -5.16
C LYS A 124 -41.86 6.92 -5.19
N ALA A 125 -41.12 6.67 -4.11
CA ALA A 125 -39.68 6.88 -4.10
C ALA A 125 -39.14 6.25 -5.39
N PRO A 126 -38.30 6.95 -6.18
CA PRO A 126 -37.68 6.31 -7.33
C PRO A 126 -37.08 5.02 -6.81
N GLN A 127 -37.55 3.88 -7.32
CA GLN A 127 -36.97 2.59 -7.00
C GLN A 127 -35.50 2.74 -7.37
N THR A 128 -34.66 2.94 -6.37
CA THR A 128 -33.22 2.85 -6.54
C THR A 128 -33.01 1.47 -7.13
N LEU A 129 -32.48 1.45 -8.35
CA LEU A 129 -32.10 0.23 -9.04
C LEU A 129 -30.97 -0.40 -8.23
N PHE A 130 -31.31 -1.07 -7.13
CA PHE A 130 -30.42 -1.96 -6.41
C PHE A 130 -30.12 -3.11 -7.37
N GLN A 131 -29.03 -2.97 -8.13
CA GLN A 131 -28.72 -3.87 -9.25
C GLN A 131 -28.17 -5.23 -8.79
N SER A 132 -27.85 -5.47 -7.52
CA SER A 132 -27.55 -6.83 -7.04
C SER A 132 -27.46 -7.01 -5.52
N LYS A 133 -27.82 -8.23 -5.10
CA LYS A 133 -27.47 -9.03 -3.90
C LYS A 133 -26.68 -8.36 -2.76
N GLU A 134 -27.23 -8.49 -1.54
CA GLU A 134 -26.53 -8.46 -0.24
C GLU A 134 -25.39 -7.43 -0.15
N GLU A 135 -25.75 -6.15 -0.05
CA GLU A 135 -24.79 -5.08 0.24
C GLU A 135 -24.44 -5.10 1.75
N SER A 136 -23.14 -5.08 2.07
CA SER A 136 -22.64 -4.94 3.44
C SER A 136 -22.46 -3.45 3.78
N LEU A 137 -22.63 -3.10 5.06
CA LEU A 137 -22.36 -1.75 5.58
C LEU A 137 -20.85 -1.44 5.64
N MET A 138 -19.99 -2.46 5.55
CA MET A 138 -18.54 -2.32 5.66
C MET A 138 -17.96 -1.53 4.48
N TYR A 139 -16.92 -0.72 4.75
CA TYR A 139 -16.19 -0.01 3.70
C TYR A 139 -15.70 -0.98 2.62
N SER A 140 -15.99 -0.64 1.37
CA SER A 140 -15.60 -1.44 0.22
C SER A 140 -14.15 -1.16 -0.16
N THR A 141 -13.31 -2.18 -0.05
CA THR A 141 -11.88 -2.14 -0.40
C THR A 141 -11.62 -2.48 -1.87
N GLU A 142 -12.66 -2.53 -2.70
CA GLU A 142 -12.55 -2.99 -4.10
C GLU A 142 -11.60 -2.13 -4.94
N TRP A 143 -11.61 -0.81 -4.76
CA TRP A 143 -10.68 0.06 -5.49
C TRP A 143 -9.23 -0.16 -5.05
N ASP A 144 -8.99 -0.30 -3.75
CA ASP A 144 -7.66 -0.59 -3.19
C ASP A 144 -7.12 -1.93 -3.70
N LYS A 145 -7.98 -2.95 -3.82
CA LYS A 145 -7.63 -4.23 -4.44
C LYS A 145 -7.22 -4.07 -5.90
N LEU A 146 -7.99 -3.31 -6.68
CA LEU A 146 -7.66 -3.05 -8.08
C LEU A 146 -6.33 -2.30 -8.21
N GLN A 147 -6.07 -1.32 -7.35
CA GLN A 147 -4.77 -0.63 -7.30
C GLN A 147 -3.63 -1.61 -7.01
N LYS A 148 -3.78 -2.47 -5.98
CA LYS A 148 -2.76 -3.45 -5.60
C LYS A 148 -2.50 -4.47 -6.73
N ARG A 149 -3.56 -4.95 -7.41
CA ARG A 149 -3.45 -5.80 -8.61
C ARG A 149 -2.75 -5.08 -9.76
N PHE A 150 -3.02 -3.79 -9.97
CA PHE A 150 -2.27 -3.01 -10.95
C PHE A 150 -0.78 -2.95 -10.60
N PHE A 151 -0.41 -2.84 -9.32
CA PHE A 151 1.00 -2.88 -8.93
C PHE A 151 1.66 -4.23 -9.23
N TYR A 152 0.94 -5.34 -9.03
CA TYR A 152 1.42 -6.70 -9.31
C TYR A 152 1.57 -7.02 -10.81
N PHE A 153 0.56 -6.65 -11.61
CA PHE A 153 0.43 -7.16 -12.97
C PHE A 153 0.55 -6.07 -14.03
N GLY A 154 0.35 -4.80 -13.65
CA GLY A 154 0.41 -3.66 -14.53
C GLY A 154 -0.46 -3.84 -15.78
N ASP A 155 0.13 -3.54 -16.94
CA ASP A 155 -0.59 -3.53 -18.22
C ASP A 155 -0.98 -4.93 -18.74
N GLU A 156 -0.47 -6.02 -18.13
CA GLU A 156 -0.87 -7.39 -18.52
C GLU A 156 -2.30 -7.73 -18.11
N GLU A 157 -2.75 -7.18 -16.99
CA GLU A 157 -4.12 -7.37 -16.50
C GLU A 157 -5.01 -6.17 -16.87
N PHE A 158 -4.47 -4.97 -16.77
CA PHE A 158 -5.20 -3.74 -16.98
C PHE A 158 -4.77 -3.06 -18.27
N THR A 159 -5.62 -3.11 -19.28
CA THR A 159 -5.52 -2.17 -20.39
C THR A 159 -5.73 -0.73 -19.91
N GLN A 160 -5.32 0.26 -20.72
CA GLN A 160 -5.48 1.68 -20.36
C GLN A 160 -6.92 2.08 -20.01
N LYS A 161 -7.94 1.39 -20.55
CA LYS A 161 -9.35 1.74 -20.34
C LYS A 161 -9.97 1.14 -19.08
N ASN A 162 -9.51 -0.04 -18.66
CA ASN A 162 -10.03 -0.74 -17.47
C ASN A 162 -9.10 -0.61 -16.26
N SER A 163 -7.99 0.11 -16.38
CA SER A 163 -7.10 0.43 -15.25
C SER A 163 -7.84 1.19 -14.15
N PRO A 164 -7.55 0.91 -12.86
CA PRO A 164 -8.08 1.72 -11.74
C PRO A 164 -7.70 3.20 -11.85
N PHE A 165 -6.66 3.52 -12.63
CA PHE A 165 -6.14 4.87 -12.84
C PHE A 165 -6.57 5.50 -14.16
N ALA A 166 -7.54 4.91 -14.88
CA ALA A 166 -8.00 5.41 -16.18
C ALA A 166 -8.64 6.81 -16.10
N LYS A 167 -9.26 7.14 -14.97
CA LYS A 167 -9.89 8.45 -14.71
C LYS A 167 -8.88 9.55 -14.34
N ILE A 168 -7.64 9.18 -14.03
CA ILE A 168 -6.60 10.14 -13.69
C ILE A 168 -5.97 10.64 -14.99
N HIS A 169 -6.39 11.82 -15.42
CA HIS A 169 -5.90 12.47 -16.63
C HIS A 169 -4.59 13.23 -16.37
N ASN A 170 -3.88 13.60 -17.44
CA ASN A 170 -2.69 14.46 -17.41
C ASN A 170 -1.49 13.97 -16.58
N LYS A 171 -1.45 12.69 -16.18
CA LYS A 171 -0.34 12.09 -15.42
C LYS A 171 1.04 12.38 -16.02
N VAL A 172 1.17 12.21 -17.34
CA VAL A 172 2.42 12.48 -18.07
C VAL A 172 2.86 13.93 -17.90
N GLN A 173 1.95 14.88 -18.10
CA GLN A 173 2.25 16.31 -17.97
C GLN A 173 2.64 16.68 -16.53
N MET A 174 1.89 16.19 -15.53
CA MET A 174 2.19 16.44 -14.12
C MET A 174 3.57 15.90 -13.73
N ILE A 175 3.94 14.71 -14.24
CA ILE A 175 5.27 14.12 -14.03
C ILE A 175 6.36 15.01 -14.63
N GLN A 176 6.16 15.52 -15.84
CA GLN A 176 7.14 16.41 -16.49
C GLN A 176 7.33 17.71 -15.72
N GLU A 177 6.23 18.32 -15.26
CA GLU A 177 6.27 19.54 -14.44
C GLU A 177 7.03 19.29 -13.13
N LEU A 178 6.76 18.17 -12.45
CA LEU A 178 7.49 17.80 -11.23
C LEU A 178 8.97 17.54 -11.49
N LEU A 179 9.32 16.81 -12.56
CA LEU A 179 10.72 16.58 -12.95
C LEU A 179 11.44 17.89 -13.25
N GLN A 180 10.77 18.86 -13.89
CA GLN A 180 11.34 20.17 -14.14
C GLN A 180 11.56 20.95 -12.84
N GLN A 181 10.60 20.93 -11.92
CA GLN A 181 10.72 21.60 -10.62
C GLN A 181 11.85 20.99 -9.77
N LEU A 182 11.89 19.65 -9.68
CA LEU A 182 12.92 18.92 -8.94
C LEU A 182 14.32 19.11 -9.55
N SER A 183 14.43 19.14 -10.88
CA SER A 183 15.69 19.40 -11.56
C SER A 183 16.25 20.79 -11.23
N ARG A 184 15.39 21.82 -11.14
CA ARG A 184 15.79 23.17 -10.70
C ARG A 184 16.21 23.18 -9.23
N ALA A 185 15.41 22.58 -8.35
CA ALA A 185 15.70 22.53 -6.92
C ALA A 185 17.01 21.80 -6.59
N THR A 186 17.32 20.71 -7.31
CA THR A 186 18.56 19.94 -7.14
C THR A 186 19.80 20.61 -7.77
N ALA A 187 19.63 21.55 -8.69
CA ALA A 187 20.72 22.31 -9.28
C ALA A 187 21.26 23.39 -8.32
N ASP A 188 20.41 23.94 -7.45
CA ASP A 188 20.76 24.93 -6.45
C ASP A 188 21.48 24.29 -5.25
N LYS A 189 22.77 24.00 -5.43
CA LYS A 189 23.65 23.37 -4.42
C LYS A 189 23.94 24.24 -3.19
N ILE A 190 23.40 25.46 -3.12
CA ILE A 190 23.76 26.47 -2.11
C ILE A 190 22.95 26.29 -0.81
N ASN A 191 21.68 25.85 -0.89
CA ASN A 191 20.77 25.86 0.27
C ASN A 191 20.43 24.46 0.83
N GLY A 192 21.05 23.40 0.32
CA GLY A 192 20.70 22.02 0.70
C GLY A 192 19.35 21.59 0.12
N ILE A 193 18.93 20.36 0.42
CA ILE A 193 17.64 19.82 -0.05
C ILE A 193 16.54 20.28 0.91
N GLU A 194 15.64 21.13 0.43
CA GLU A 194 14.48 21.58 1.21
C GLU A 194 13.45 20.46 1.40
N THR A 195 12.73 20.45 2.53
CA THR A 195 11.64 19.49 2.81
C THR A 195 10.58 19.47 1.70
N GLU A 196 10.32 20.61 1.07
CA GLU A 196 9.41 20.72 -0.09
C GLU A 196 9.87 19.86 -1.28
N THR A 197 11.19 19.73 -1.49
CA THR A 197 11.76 18.89 -2.55
C THR A 197 11.49 17.41 -2.29
N THR A 198 11.59 16.96 -1.04
CA THR A 198 11.23 15.59 -0.64
C THR A 198 9.75 15.31 -0.87
N LEU A 199 8.86 16.25 -0.55
CA LEU A 199 7.43 16.11 -0.81
C LEU A 199 7.11 16.01 -2.30
N LYS A 200 7.78 16.83 -3.14
CA LYS A 200 7.65 16.76 -4.60
C LYS A 200 8.16 15.43 -5.17
N MET A 201 9.25 14.89 -4.61
CA MET A 201 9.74 13.56 -5.00
C MET A 201 8.71 12.48 -4.65
N GLN A 202 8.07 12.54 -3.48
CA GLN A 202 6.99 11.61 -3.12
C GLN A 202 5.80 11.72 -4.08
N GLN A 203 5.39 12.94 -4.44
CA GLN A 203 4.32 13.17 -5.43
C GLN A 203 4.68 12.56 -6.80
N LEU A 204 5.94 12.70 -7.23
CA LEU A 204 6.43 12.08 -8.45
C LEU A 204 6.33 10.55 -8.38
N VAL A 205 6.75 9.94 -7.27
CA VAL A 205 6.64 8.49 -7.05
C VAL A 205 5.18 8.02 -7.15
N GLU A 206 4.23 8.71 -6.51
CA GLU A 206 2.82 8.33 -6.57
C GLU A 206 2.26 8.40 -8.00
N LEU A 207 2.57 9.44 -8.77
CA LEU A 207 2.12 9.55 -10.16
C LEU A 207 2.72 8.45 -11.05
N VAL A 208 4.00 8.13 -10.83
CA VAL A 208 4.71 7.08 -11.58
C VAL A 208 4.13 5.69 -11.29
N ARG A 209 3.64 5.41 -10.07
CA ARG A 209 2.93 4.17 -9.74
C ARG A 209 1.65 3.95 -10.54
N MET A 210 1.05 5.03 -11.05
CA MET A 210 -0.22 5.01 -11.80
C MET A 210 -0.03 4.92 -13.32
N CYS A 211 1.22 4.80 -13.78
CA CYS A 211 1.58 4.87 -15.19
C CYS A 211 1.54 3.50 -15.88
N SER A 212 1.00 3.48 -17.09
CA SER A 212 1.17 2.37 -18.03
C SER A 212 2.58 2.39 -18.62
N VAL A 213 3.02 1.26 -19.19
CA VAL A 213 4.30 1.18 -19.91
C VAL A 213 4.34 2.20 -21.05
N LYS A 214 3.21 2.48 -21.70
CA LYS A 214 3.10 3.52 -22.73
C LYS A 214 3.34 4.92 -22.16
N ASP A 215 2.80 5.24 -20.98
CA ASP A 215 3.03 6.52 -20.33
C ASP A 215 4.50 6.70 -19.97
N LEU A 216 5.14 5.65 -19.41
CA LEU A 216 6.55 5.67 -19.04
C LEU A 216 7.46 5.89 -20.25
N ASN A 217 7.21 5.19 -21.38
CA ASN A 217 7.97 5.40 -22.61
C ASN A 217 7.80 6.83 -23.15
N LYS A 218 6.59 7.39 -23.07
CA LYS A 218 6.31 8.77 -23.51
C LYS A 218 7.11 9.77 -22.66
N ILE A 219 7.03 9.66 -21.33
CA ILE A 219 7.76 10.52 -20.40
C ILE A 219 9.27 10.44 -20.69
N HIS A 220 9.82 9.23 -20.80
CA HIS A 220 11.25 9.04 -21.05
C HIS A 220 11.70 9.65 -22.39
N SER A 221 10.90 9.50 -23.46
CA SER A 221 11.22 10.10 -24.77
C SER A 221 11.22 11.63 -24.74
N GLU A 222 10.40 12.24 -23.89
CA GLU A 222 10.27 13.69 -23.80
C GLU A 222 11.34 14.33 -22.89
N ILE A 223 12.03 13.54 -22.05
CA ILE A 223 13.09 14.03 -21.14
C ILE A 223 14.50 13.52 -21.49
N GLN A 224 14.65 12.77 -22.59
CA GLN A 224 15.86 12.02 -22.91
C GLN A 224 17.14 12.87 -22.95
N GLU A 225 17.03 14.16 -23.28
CA GLU A 225 18.17 15.09 -23.35
C GLU A 225 18.69 15.53 -21.96
N SER A 226 17.89 15.38 -20.89
CA SER A 226 18.25 15.84 -19.55
C SER A 226 18.71 14.68 -18.67
N GLU A 227 20.02 14.58 -18.43
CA GLU A 227 20.61 13.57 -17.54
C GLU A 227 20.06 13.67 -16.10
N ILE A 228 19.84 14.88 -15.60
CA ILE A 228 19.29 15.13 -14.25
C ILE A 228 17.86 14.61 -14.16
N GLN A 229 16.99 14.98 -15.11
CA GLN A 229 15.60 14.53 -15.10
C GLN A 229 15.51 13.02 -15.31
N ASN A 230 16.35 12.45 -16.18
CA ASN A 230 16.41 11.01 -16.36
C ASN A 230 16.86 10.31 -15.07
N GLY A 231 17.86 10.85 -14.37
CA GLY A 231 18.28 10.35 -13.05
C GLY A 231 17.15 10.34 -12.02
N LEU A 232 16.43 11.46 -11.90
CA LEU A 232 15.27 11.61 -11.01
C LEU A 232 14.12 10.66 -11.39
N LEU A 233 13.84 10.49 -12.68
CA LEU A 233 12.83 9.54 -13.15
C LEU A 233 13.21 8.10 -12.77
N ILE A 234 14.47 7.70 -12.98
CA ILE A 234 14.95 6.35 -12.62
C ILE A 234 14.83 6.13 -11.11
N ASP A 235 15.17 7.13 -10.28
CA ASP A 235 15.00 7.04 -8.83
C ASP A 235 13.52 6.89 -8.44
N ALA A 236 12.64 7.69 -9.03
CA ALA A 236 11.20 7.61 -8.78
C ALA A 236 10.61 6.26 -9.23
N LEU A 237 11.04 5.73 -10.37
CA LEU A 237 10.63 4.42 -10.88
C LEU A 237 11.04 3.28 -9.94
N ALA A 238 12.25 3.36 -9.38
CA ALA A 238 12.77 2.34 -8.49
C ALA A 238 12.01 2.32 -7.15
N VAL A 239 11.73 3.50 -6.59
CA VAL A 239 10.91 3.64 -5.37
C VAL A 239 9.42 3.32 -5.62
N ALA A 240 8.91 3.60 -6.83
CA ALA A 240 7.53 3.32 -7.18
C ALA A 240 7.22 1.81 -7.13
N GLY A 241 8.16 0.97 -7.57
CA GLY A 241 8.13 -0.47 -7.29
C GLY A 241 6.92 -1.25 -7.84
N THR A 242 6.33 -0.80 -8.95
CA THR A 242 5.24 -1.53 -9.63
C THR A 242 5.80 -2.42 -10.73
N ARG A 243 5.01 -3.39 -11.22
CA ARG A 243 5.41 -4.26 -12.33
C ARG A 243 5.85 -3.46 -13.56
N ASN A 244 5.09 -2.42 -13.92
CA ASN A 244 5.39 -1.61 -15.10
C ASN A 244 6.70 -0.81 -14.93
N THR A 245 6.97 -0.28 -13.73
CA THR A 245 8.20 0.46 -13.47
C THR A 245 9.41 -0.47 -13.40
N ILE A 246 9.28 -1.64 -12.79
CA ILE A 246 10.32 -2.69 -12.78
C ILE A 246 10.62 -3.16 -14.20
N HIS A 247 9.59 -3.43 -15.01
CA HIS A 247 9.76 -3.81 -16.42
C HIS A 247 10.54 -2.75 -17.20
N PHE A 248 10.19 -1.48 -17.02
CA PHE A 248 10.90 -0.36 -17.64
C PHE A 248 12.37 -0.29 -17.20
N LEU A 249 12.64 -0.37 -15.89
CA LEU A 249 14.00 -0.35 -15.34
C LEU A 249 14.86 -1.51 -15.86
N ILE A 250 14.30 -2.73 -15.91
CA ILE A 250 15.00 -3.91 -16.46
C ILE A 250 15.36 -3.70 -17.93
N LYS A 251 14.48 -3.10 -18.72
CA LYS A 251 14.75 -2.76 -20.12
C LYS A 251 15.90 -1.77 -20.24
N GLU A 252 15.94 -0.75 -19.39
CA GLU A 252 17.00 0.27 -19.38
C GLU A 252 18.35 -0.31 -18.92
N ILE A 253 18.36 -1.21 -17.93
CA ILE A 253 19.56 -1.97 -17.51
C ILE A 253 20.07 -2.82 -18.67
N ARG A 254 19.20 -3.63 -19.28
CA ARG A 254 19.57 -4.50 -20.42
C ARG A 254 20.09 -3.73 -21.62
N GLY A 255 19.51 -2.56 -21.88
CA GLY A 255 19.95 -1.64 -22.92
C GLY A 255 21.25 -0.90 -22.61
N GLN A 256 21.87 -1.14 -21.44
CA GLN A 256 23.06 -0.43 -20.96
C GLN A 256 22.90 1.10 -20.96
N LYS A 257 21.67 1.59 -20.80
CA LYS A 257 21.35 3.02 -20.76
C LYS A 257 21.57 3.65 -19.39
N MET A 258 21.97 2.84 -18.41
CA MET A 258 22.34 3.30 -17.08
C MET A 258 23.68 2.69 -16.66
N SER A 259 24.42 3.40 -15.82
CA SER A 259 25.69 2.92 -15.28
C SER A 259 25.49 1.72 -14.35
N ALA A 260 26.54 0.92 -14.15
CA ALA A 260 26.51 -0.18 -13.19
C ALA A 260 26.20 0.31 -11.77
N ALA A 261 26.78 1.45 -11.35
CA ALA A 261 26.50 2.04 -10.05
C ALA A 261 25.01 2.43 -9.89
N LYS A 262 24.41 3.05 -10.90
CA LYS A 262 22.98 3.40 -10.89
C LYS A 262 22.09 2.16 -10.88
N SER A 263 22.48 1.12 -11.60
CA SER A 263 21.76 -0.17 -11.61
C SER A 263 21.79 -0.84 -10.23
N VAL A 264 22.92 -0.80 -9.52
CA VAL A 264 23.02 -1.28 -8.12
C VAL A 264 22.07 -0.49 -7.22
N GLN A 265 22.02 0.84 -7.33
CA GLN A 265 21.09 1.67 -6.57
C GLN A 265 19.63 1.29 -6.85
N VAL A 266 19.28 1.06 -8.12
CA VAL A 266 17.94 0.59 -8.50
C VAL A 266 17.62 -0.73 -7.79
N PHE A 267 18.50 -1.73 -7.84
CA PHE A 267 18.26 -3.00 -7.15
C PHE A 267 18.07 -2.84 -5.65
N GLN A 268 18.84 -1.96 -4.99
CA GLN A 268 18.68 -1.69 -3.56
C GLN A 268 17.30 -1.10 -3.23
N GLN A 269 16.78 -0.19 -4.07
CA GLN A 269 15.46 0.42 -3.89
C GLN A 269 14.29 -0.54 -4.18
N LEU A 270 14.54 -1.61 -4.96
CA LEU A 270 13.55 -2.65 -5.19
C LEU A 270 13.37 -3.60 -3.98
N SER A 271 14.16 -3.43 -2.92
CA SER A 271 13.89 -4.08 -1.64
C SER A 271 12.85 -3.27 -0.84
N GLY A 272 11.72 -3.90 -0.46
CA GLY A 272 10.62 -3.23 0.23
C GLY A 272 9.59 -2.61 -0.71
N LEU A 273 9.10 -3.39 -1.68
CA LEU A 273 8.10 -2.93 -2.64
C LEU A 273 6.76 -2.61 -1.97
N PRO A 274 5.98 -1.64 -2.48
CA PRO A 274 4.65 -1.36 -1.93
C PRO A 274 3.71 -2.57 -2.06
N ALA A 275 3.90 -3.38 -3.10
CA ALA A 275 3.11 -4.59 -3.33
C ALA A 275 3.98 -5.60 -4.12
N PRO A 276 4.75 -6.47 -3.44
CA PRO A 276 5.57 -7.48 -4.10
C PRO A 276 4.70 -8.61 -4.67
N SER A 277 5.10 -9.15 -5.82
CA SER A 277 4.43 -10.26 -6.50
C SER A 277 5.41 -11.23 -7.14
N THR A 278 4.92 -12.43 -7.42
CA THR A 278 5.70 -13.48 -8.08
C THR A 278 6.20 -13.06 -9.46
N LYS A 279 5.36 -12.37 -10.25
CA LYS A 279 5.77 -11.86 -11.57
C LYS A 279 6.92 -10.85 -11.51
N GLN A 280 6.92 -9.96 -10.51
CA GLN A 280 8.02 -9.01 -10.34
C GLN A 280 9.32 -9.72 -9.99
N ILE A 281 9.25 -10.72 -9.09
CA ILE A 281 10.40 -11.55 -8.72
C ILE A 281 10.95 -12.29 -9.93
N ASP A 282 10.08 -12.90 -10.74
CA ASP A 282 10.50 -13.64 -11.93
C ASP A 282 11.23 -12.74 -12.93
N MET A 283 10.76 -11.50 -13.14
CA MET A 283 11.45 -10.52 -13.99
C MET A 283 12.84 -10.17 -13.44
N VAL A 284 12.98 -9.97 -12.13
CA VAL A 284 14.28 -9.68 -11.50
C VAL A 284 15.21 -10.89 -11.58
N LEU A 285 14.71 -12.09 -11.29
CA LEU A 285 15.49 -13.34 -11.39
C LEU A 285 15.99 -13.62 -12.82
N ASP A 286 15.16 -13.33 -13.82
CA ASP A 286 15.54 -13.42 -15.24
C ASP A 286 16.67 -12.44 -15.58
N LEU A 287 16.59 -11.20 -15.07
CA LEU A 287 17.69 -10.24 -15.20
C LEU A 287 18.96 -10.71 -14.46
N CYS A 288 18.85 -11.26 -13.25
CA CYS A 288 20.00 -11.73 -12.50
C CYS A 288 20.79 -12.82 -13.24
N LYS A 289 20.11 -13.68 -14.01
CA LYS A 289 20.74 -14.75 -14.79
C LYS A 289 21.39 -14.28 -16.09
N SER A 290 21.15 -13.04 -16.52
CA SER A 290 21.74 -12.51 -17.75
C SER A 290 23.26 -12.34 -17.63
N GLU A 291 23.97 -12.54 -18.75
CA GLU A 291 25.42 -12.37 -18.84
C GLU A 291 25.83 -10.95 -18.38
N LEU A 292 25.07 -9.93 -18.81
CA LEU A 292 25.27 -8.54 -18.40
C LEU A 292 25.40 -8.36 -16.88
N VAL A 293 24.56 -9.05 -16.11
CA VAL A 293 24.57 -8.96 -14.65
C VAL A 293 25.62 -9.89 -14.05
N GLN A 294 25.80 -11.09 -14.60
CA GLN A 294 26.77 -12.06 -14.11
C GLN A 294 28.23 -11.61 -14.28
N ASP A 295 28.54 -10.84 -15.32
CA ASP A 295 29.89 -10.32 -15.60
C ASP A 295 30.33 -9.24 -14.60
N SER A 296 29.40 -8.62 -13.89
CA SER A 296 29.69 -7.60 -12.89
C SER A 296 29.40 -8.11 -11.49
N VAL A 297 30.46 -8.26 -10.70
CA VAL A 297 30.40 -8.74 -9.31
C VAL A 297 29.39 -7.95 -8.47
N ALA A 298 29.43 -6.61 -8.57
CA ALA A 298 28.54 -5.74 -7.80
C ALA A 298 27.07 -5.84 -8.26
N LEU A 299 26.82 -5.95 -9.58
CA LEU A 299 25.47 -6.10 -10.11
C LEU A 299 24.88 -7.46 -9.77
N SER A 300 25.65 -8.53 -9.96
CA SER A 300 25.26 -9.89 -9.62
C SER A 300 24.90 -9.98 -8.14
N GLN A 301 25.77 -9.47 -7.27
CA GLN A 301 25.50 -9.41 -5.83
C GLN A 301 24.21 -8.65 -5.53
N SER A 302 24.06 -7.42 -6.03
CA SER A 302 22.89 -6.61 -5.72
C SER A 302 21.60 -7.25 -6.23
N CYS A 303 21.60 -7.80 -7.44
CA CYS A 303 20.44 -8.43 -8.04
C CYS A 303 19.98 -9.65 -7.24
N TRP A 304 20.90 -10.55 -6.89
CA TRP A 304 20.57 -11.77 -6.14
C TRP A 304 20.09 -11.48 -4.71
N LEU A 305 20.70 -10.49 -4.03
CA LEU A 305 20.25 -10.08 -2.69
C LEU A 305 18.84 -9.48 -2.73
N THR A 306 18.57 -8.61 -3.71
CA THR A 306 17.24 -8.02 -3.92
C THR A 306 16.20 -9.09 -4.23
N ALA A 307 16.50 -10.02 -5.14
CA ALA A 307 15.59 -11.12 -5.46
C ALA A 307 15.29 -11.98 -4.23
N GLY A 308 16.30 -12.29 -3.42
CA GLY A 308 16.14 -12.99 -2.15
C GLY A 308 15.20 -12.25 -1.20
N SER A 309 15.40 -10.96 -1.00
CA SER A 309 14.54 -10.13 -0.15
C SER A 309 13.09 -10.09 -0.63
N MET A 310 12.87 -9.96 -1.95
CA MET A 310 11.51 -9.97 -2.53
C MET A 310 10.83 -11.34 -2.33
N ILE A 311 11.56 -12.45 -2.47
CA ILE A 311 11.06 -13.80 -2.20
C ILE A 311 10.67 -13.94 -0.72
N GLY A 312 11.54 -13.51 0.18
CA GLY A 312 11.29 -13.55 1.62
C GLY A 312 10.05 -12.74 2.00
N GLU A 313 9.79 -11.62 1.34
CA GLU A 313 8.61 -10.79 1.58
C GLU A 313 7.29 -11.53 1.26
N ILE A 314 7.22 -12.24 0.13
CA ILE A 314 6.00 -12.95 -0.29
C ILE A 314 5.85 -14.37 0.31
N CYS A 315 6.96 -15.00 0.74
CA CYS A 315 6.98 -16.38 1.25
C CYS A 315 6.95 -16.49 2.79
N ARG A 316 6.77 -15.39 3.51
CA ARG A 316 6.59 -15.37 4.98
C ARG A 316 5.31 -16.11 5.42
N GLU A 317 5.46 -16.99 6.43
CA GLU A 317 4.42 -17.94 6.88
C GLU A 317 3.14 -17.30 7.45
N ASN A 318 3.19 -16.04 7.89
CA ASN A 318 2.04 -15.35 8.51
C ASN A 318 1.44 -14.28 7.60
N ALA A 319 1.50 -14.48 6.28
CA ALA A 319 0.88 -13.53 5.38
C ALA A 319 -0.67 -13.47 5.49
N ARG A 320 -1.26 -14.36 6.30
CA ARG A 320 -2.68 -14.74 6.38
C ARG A 320 -3.58 -13.87 7.27
N ASP A 321 -3.08 -12.77 7.84
CA ASP A 321 -3.85 -12.03 8.86
C ASP A 321 -5.02 -11.20 8.31
N SER A 322 -5.14 -11.05 6.98
CA SER A 322 -6.38 -10.58 6.35
C SER A 322 -6.90 -11.64 5.38
N VAL A 323 -8.21 -11.92 5.45
CA VAL A 323 -8.94 -12.88 4.58
C VAL A 323 -8.78 -12.53 3.09
N GLU A 324 -8.40 -11.29 2.79
CA GLU A 324 -8.40 -10.70 1.45
C GLU A 324 -6.99 -10.52 0.83
N ASP A 325 -5.89 -10.76 1.58
CA ASP A 325 -4.49 -10.71 1.07
C ASP A 325 -3.98 -12.06 0.49
N SER A 326 -4.89 -12.98 0.14
CA SER A 326 -4.50 -14.34 -0.26
C SER A 326 -4.00 -14.47 -1.72
N GLU A 327 -4.25 -13.49 -2.58
CA GLU A 327 -4.07 -13.63 -4.04
C GLU A 327 -2.60 -13.72 -4.51
N GLU A 328 -1.64 -13.09 -3.83
CA GLU A 328 -0.20 -13.14 -4.19
C GLU A 328 0.69 -13.69 -3.06
N GLN A 329 0.12 -14.50 -2.16
CA GLN A 329 0.93 -15.27 -1.22
C GLN A 329 1.67 -16.38 -1.94
N CYS A 330 2.94 -16.56 -1.58
CA CYS A 330 3.78 -17.63 -2.09
C CYS A 330 3.15 -19.01 -1.79
N THR A 331 2.61 -19.63 -2.84
CA THR A 331 2.11 -21.00 -2.79
C THR A 331 3.26 -21.96 -2.51
N ARG A 332 2.94 -23.17 -2.04
CA ARG A 332 3.94 -24.23 -1.86
C ARG A 332 4.73 -24.50 -3.15
N HIS A 333 4.05 -24.45 -4.31
CA HIS A 333 4.68 -24.64 -5.61
C HIS A 333 5.66 -23.50 -5.95
N GLN A 334 5.30 -22.25 -5.69
CA GLN A 334 6.19 -21.09 -5.87
C GLN A 334 7.39 -21.17 -4.93
N LYS A 335 7.19 -21.54 -3.65
CA LYS A 335 8.29 -21.73 -2.69
C LYS A 335 9.28 -22.80 -3.16
N GLU A 336 8.78 -23.93 -3.66
CA GLU A 336 9.63 -24.99 -4.23
C GLU A 336 10.38 -24.52 -5.48
N THR A 337 9.74 -23.69 -6.31
CA THR A 337 10.35 -23.11 -7.52
C THR A 337 11.48 -22.16 -7.16
N PHE A 338 11.24 -21.20 -6.26
CA PHE A 338 12.27 -20.26 -5.80
C PHE A 338 13.42 -20.99 -5.09
N HIS A 339 13.11 -21.97 -4.24
CA HIS A 339 14.13 -22.80 -3.60
C HIS A 339 15.03 -23.50 -4.63
N LYS A 340 14.47 -24.08 -5.70
CA LYS A 340 15.27 -24.68 -6.78
C LYS A 340 16.17 -23.65 -7.47
N ILE A 341 15.66 -22.45 -7.76
CA ILE A 341 16.44 -21.39 -8.42
C ILE A 341 17.60 -20.95 -7.53
N LEU A 342 17.35 -20.65 -6.25
CA LEU A 342 18.37 -20.19 -5.30
C LEU A 342 19.41 -21.27 -5.01
N MET A 343 18.98 -22.53 -4.86
CA MET A 343 19.91 -23.65 -4.67
C MET A 343 20.73 -23.95 -5.92
N ALA A 344 20.18 -23.76 -7.12
CA ALA A 344 20.94 -23.86 -8.36
C ALA A 344 22.05 -22.80 -8.40
N GLN A 345 21.75 -21.56 -7.97
CA GLN A 345 22.75 -20.50 -7.88
C GLN A 345 23.89 -20.86 -6.92
N PHE A 346 23.58 -21.45 -5.76
CA PHE A 346 24.61 -21.93 -4.82
C PHE A 346 25.45 -23.08 -5.39
N ARG A 347 24.81 -24.04 -6.07
CA ARG A 347 25.49 -25.22 -6.63
C ARG A 347 26.39 -24.88 -7.81
N ASN A 348 25.97 -23.92 -8.65
CA ASN A 348 26.70 -23.52 -9.84
C ASN A 348 27.80 -22.48 -9.56
N ALA A 349 27.81 -21.88 -8.37
CA ALA A 349 28.83 -20.93 -7.94
C ALA A 349 30.23 -21.57 -7.93
N LYS A 350 31.16 -20.95 -8.66
CA LYS A 350 32.53 -21.41 -8.86
C LYS A 350 33.47 -20.90 -7.77
N THR A 351 33.21 -19.70 -7.27
CA THR A 351 34.07 -19.04 -6.28
C THR A 351 33.48 -19.08 -4.87
N PRO A 352 34.30 -19.02 -3.81
CA PRO A 352 33.80 -18.87 -2.44
C PRO A 352 32.92 -17.62 -2.28
N PHE A 353 33.27 -16.54 -2.98
CA PHE A 353 32.52 -15.30 -2.97
C PHE A 353 31.11 -15.46 -3.57
N GLU A 354 30.97 -16.10 -4.74
CA GLU A 354 29.67 -16.42 -5.34
C GLU A 354 28.82 -17.31 -4.43
N LYS A 355 29.45 -18.29 -3.74
CA LYS A 355 28.73 -19.12 -2.75
C LYS A 355 28.21 -18.29 -1.59
N VAL A 356 28.98 -17.33 -1.09
CA VAL A 356 28.53 -16.40 -0.03
C VAL A 356 27.34 -15.55 -0.52
N ILE A 357 27.37 -15.05 -1.76
CA ILE A 357 26.23 -14.31 -2.32
C ILE A 357 24.99 -15.21 -2.37
N ALA A 358 25.12 -16.43 -2.87
CA ALA A 358 24.00 -17.36 -2.96
C ALA A 358 23.43 -17.70 -1.57
N LEU A 359 24.29 -17.92 -0.56
CA LEU A 359 23.85 -18.14 0.82
C LEU A 359 23.16 -16.92 1.42
N LYS A 360 23.64 -15.70 1.14
CA LYS A 360 22.96 -14.46 1.58
C LYS A 360 21.61 -14.28 0.90
N ALA A 361 21.50 -14.55 -0.40
CA ALA A 361 20.24 -14.51 -1.11
C ALA A 361 19.24 -15.55 -0.57
N ILE A 362 19.71 -16.76 -0.24
CA ILE A 362 18.92 -17.77 0.47
C ILE A 362 18.53 -17.30 1.87
N GLY A 363 19.42 -16.63 2.61
CA GLY A 363 19.13 -16.13 3.95
C GLY A 363 18.11 -14.99 3.97
N ASN A 364 18.06 -14.17 2.92
CA ASN A 364 17.05 -13.13 2.76
C ASN A 364 15.67 -13.69 2.37
N ALA A 365 15.63 -14.87 1.73
CA ALA A 365 14.44 -15.54 1.21
C ALA A 365 13.82 -16.50 2.23
#